data_AF-A0A4U2N3X9-F1
#
_entry.id   AF-A0A4U2N3X9-F1
#
_cell.length_a   1.000
_cell.length_b   1.000
_cell.length_c   1.000
_cell.angle_alpha   90.00
_cell.angle_beta   90.00
_cell.angle_gamma   90.00
#
_symmetry.space_group_name_H-M   'P 1'
#
loop_
_entity.id
_entity.type
_entity.pdbx_description
1 polymer ?
#
loop_
_entity_poly.entity_id
_entity_poly.type
_entity_poly.pdbx_seq_one_letter_code
_entity_poly.pdbx_strand_id
1 'polypeptide(L)'
;LGSLLSVNLILEVKGGELLLEKKVRKIQKCREYIKNELEKELPKVLHMFHANDNDGAEEWISDIRKAFPEMDFKLYPLPISFAVHAGEGTIAISY
;
A
#
# COMPACT_ATOMS: atom_id res chain seq x y z
N LEU A 1 -17.47 9.24 -23.08
CA LEU A 1 -16.85 10.52 -22.64
C LEU A 1 -16.62 10.47 -21.14
N GLY A 2 -15.68 9.63 -20.72
CA GLY A 2 -15.44 9.34 -19.31
C GLY A 2 -14.22 8.46 -19.21
N SER A 3 -13.09 8.90 -19.77
CA SER A 3 -11.81 8.46 -19.22
C SER A 3 -11.72 9.11 -17.83
N LEU A 4 -12.47 8.54 -16.87
CA LEU A 4 -12.44 8.91 -15.47
C LEU A 4 -10.95 8.95 -15.12
N LEU A 5 -10.45 10.13 -14.76
CA LEU A 5 -9.06 10.33 -14.35
C LEU A 5 -8.70 9.23 -13.35
N SER A 6 -7.84 8.29 -13.74
CA SER A 6 -7.36 7.23 -12.85
C SER A 6 -6.55 7.89 -11.74
N VAL A 7 -7.15 8.01 -10.56
CA VAL A 7 -6.57 8.59 -9.35
C VAL A 7 -6.47 7.48 -8.32
N ASN A 8 -5.26 7.28 -7.80
CA ASN A 8 -4.99 6.43 -6.65
C ASN A 8 -5.16 7.26 -5.37
N LEU A 9 -5.71 6.63 -4.35
CA LEU A 9 -5.88 7.22 -3.02
C LEU A 9 -4.84 6.62 -2.08
N ILE A 10 -4.18 7.48 -1.32
CA ILE A 10 -3.36 7.09 -0.18
C ILE A 10 -4.16 7.44 1.05
N LEU A 11 -4.47 6.43 1.85
CA LEU A 11 -5.27 6.53 3.06
C LEU A 11 -4.41 6.13 4.26
N GLU A 12 -4.73 6.66 5.43
CA GLU A 12 -4.03 6.34 6.67
C GLU A 12 -5.04 6.13 7.80
N VAL A 13 -4.76 5.19 8.70
CA VAL A 13 -5.59 4.97 9.89
C VAL A 13 -5.05 5.82 11.04
N LYS A 14 -5.80 6.83 11.47
CA LYS A 14 -5.47 7.68 12.63
C LYS A 14 -6.59 7.62 13.65
N GLY A 15 -6.27 7.23 14.88
CA GLY A 15 -7.27 7.15 15.96
C GLY A 15 -8.42 6.17 15.70
N GLY A 16 -8.20 5.16 14.84
CA GLY A 16 -9.23 4.20 14.44
C GLY A 16 -10.08 4.65 13.24
N GLU A 17 -9.84 5.84 12.70
CA GLU A 17 -10.53 6.36 11.52
C GLU A 17 -9.64 6.29 10.27
N LEU A 18 -10.25 5.96 9.13
CA LEU A 18 -9.57 5.95 7.83
C LEU A 18 -9.66 7.34 7.20
N LEU A 19 -8.51 8.02 7.11
CA LEU A 19 -8.42 9.39 6.60
C LEU A 19 -7.74 9.42 5.23
N LEU A 20 -8.21 10.31 4.35
CA LEU A 20 -7.56 10.57 3.08
C LEU A 20 -6.32 11.43 3.31
N GLU A 21 -5.16 10.86 3.02
CA GLU A 21 -3.88 11.55 3.14
C GLU A 21 -3.48 12.21 1.81
N LYS A 22 -3.59 11.48 0.69
CA LYS A 22 -3.23 12.03 -0.63
C LYS A 22 -4.02 11.43 -1.79
N LYS A 23 -4.22 12.22 -2.84
CA LYS A 23 -4.68 11.77 -4.16
C LYS A 23 -3.53 11.88 -5.17
N VAL A 24 -3.18 10.78 -5.84
CA VAL A 24 -2.09 10.77 -6.83
C VAL A 24 -2.51 10.08 -8.12
N ARG A 25 -2.03 10.57 -9.27
CA ARG A 25 -2.42 10.00 -10.58
C ARG A 25 -1.62 8.75 -10.96
N LYS A 26 -0.33 8.71 -10.60
CA LYS A 26 0.58 7.62 -10.99
C LYS A 26 0.86 6.73 -9.79
N ILE A 27 0.82 5.41 -9.98
CA ILE A 27 1.14 4.42 -8.93
C ILE A 27 2.56 4.60 -8.37
N GLN A 28 3.50 5.07 -9.20
CA GLN A 28 4.85 5.39 -8.76
C GLN A 28 4.88 6.42 -7.63
N LYS A 29 3.92 7.35 -7.60
CA LYS A 29 3.82 8.34 -6.51
C LYS A 29 3.29 7.71 -5.21
N CYS A 30 2.52 6.63 -5.28
CA CYS A 30 2.20 5.84 -4.10
C CYS A 30 3.46 5.15 -3.58
N ARG A 31 4.24 4.51 -4.46
CA ARG A 31 5.50 3.82 -4.09
C ARG A 31 6.51 4.76 -3.43
N GLU A 32 6.73 5.93 -4.03
CA GLU A 32 7.59 6.98 -3.45
C GLU A 32 7.08 7.41 -2.07
N TYR A 33 5.78 7.65 -1.92
CA TYR A 33 5.20 8.07 -0.64
C TYR A 33 5.45 7.01 0.45
N ILE A 34 5.14 5.74 0.16
CA ILE A 34 5.32 4.65 1.11
C ILE A 34 6.80 4.49 1.51
N LYS A 35 7.73 4.56 0.56
CA LYS A 35 9.18 4.50 0.86
C LYS A 35 9.62 5.65 1.76
N ASN A 36 9.12 6.87 1.54
CA ASN A 36 9.45 8.01 2.38
C ASN A 36 8.90 7.85 3.81
N GLU A 37 7.72 7.26 4.00
CA GLU A 37 7.20 6.95 5.34
C GLU A 37 8.04 5.86 6.03
N LEU A 38 8.40 4.80 5.29
CA LEU A 38 9.26 3.73 5.81
C LEU A 38 10.68 4.23 6.18
N GLU A 39 11.21 5.23 5.48
CA GLU A 39 12.52 5.82 5.79
C GLU A 39 12.52 6.60 7.11
N LYS A 40 11.37 7.17 7.52
CA LYS A 40 11.25 7.89 8.81
C LYS A 40 11.22 6.93 9.99
N GLU A 41 10.53 5.80 9.82
CA GLU A 41 10.22 4.86 10.90
C GLU A 41 11.20 3.68 10.96
N LEU A 42 11.83 3.33 9.83
CA LEU A 42 12.78 2.22 9.66
C LEU A 42 12.34 0.91 10.34
N PRO A 43 11.14 0.40 10.03
CA PRO A 43 10.64 -0.80 10.69
C PRO A 43 11.45 -2.03 10.30
N LYS A 44 11.57 -2.98 11.23
CA LYS A 44 12.24 -4.26 10.95
C LYS A 44 11.39 -5.20 10.10
N VAL A 45 10.07 -5.15 10.27
CA VAL A 45 9.12 -6.02 9.58
C VAL A 45 8.02 -5.16 8.97
N LEU A 46 7.73 -5.38 7.68
CA LEU A 46 6.59 -4.81 6.99
C LEU A 46 5.53 -5.88 6.73
N HIS A 47 4.33 -5.65 7.25
CA HIS A 47 3.15 -6.45 6.94
C HIS A 47 2.44 -5.82 5.75
N MET A 48 2.32 -6.57 4.65
CA MET A 48 1.59 -6.18 3.44
C MET A 48 0.34 -7.03 3.28
N PHE A 49 -0.74 -6.38 2.91
CA PHE A 49 -2.03 -7.01 2.63
C PHE A 49 -2.50 -6.63 1.23
N HIS A 50 -3.10 -7.59 0.51
CA HIS A 50 -3.58 -7.37 -0.86
C HIS A 50 -5.05 -7.77 -1.03
N ALA A 51 -5.82 -6.97 -1.76
CA ALA A 51 -7.19 -7.29 -2.15
C ALA A 51 -7.21 -7.94 -3.53
N ASN A 52 -7.20 -9.27 -3.57
CA ASN A 52 -7.26 -10.10 -4.80
C ASN A 52 -6.12 -9.87 -5.82
N ASP A 53 -5.02 -9.22 -5.42
CA ASP A 53 -3.87 -8.98 -6.30
C ASP A 53 -2.53 -9.36 -5.63
N ASN A 54 -2.24 -10.66 -5.57
CA ASN A 54 -1.02 -11.17 -4.93
C ASN A 54 0.23 -10.79 -5.73
N ASP A 55 0.16 -10.88 -7.06
CA ASP A 55 1.30 -10.61 -7.94
C ASP A 55 1.69 -9.13 -7.89
N GLY A 56 0.71 -8.22 -7.92
CA GLY A 56 0.95 -6.80 -7.71
C GLY A 56 1.58 -6.52 -6.35
N ALA A 57 1.15 -7.20 -5.29
CA ALA A 57 1.73 -7.05 -3.96
C ALA A 57 3.19 -7.52 -3.89
N GLU A 58 3.53 -8.63 -4.55
CA GLU A 58 4.92 -9.10 -4.67
C GLU A 58 5.79 -8.10 -5.45
N GLU A 59 5.26 -7.44 -6.48
CA GLU A 59 5.95 -6.33 -7.16
C GLU A 59 6.16 -5.11 -6.24
N TRP A 60 5.22 -4.85 -5.33
CA TRP A 60 5.39 -3.84 -4.29
C TRP A 60 6.51 -4.20 -3.32
N ILE A 61 6.53 -5.43 -2.79
CA ILE A 61 7.58 -5.92 -1.90
C ILE A 61 8.95 -5.86 -2.60
N SER A 62 9.05 -6.34 -3.83
CA SER A 62 10.30 -6.32 -4.62
C SER A 62 10.85 -4.90 -4.79
N ASP A 63 9.98 -3.93 -5.05
CA ASP A 63 10.37 -2.53 -5.19
C ASP A 63 10.81 -1.88 -3.87
N ILE A 64 10.14 -2.20 -2.75
CA ILE A 64 10.49 -1.70 -1.41
C ILE A 64 11.81 -2.33 -0.95
N ARG A 65 12.00 -3.63 -1.17
CA ARG A 65 13.23 -4.36 -0.79
C ARG A 65 14.50 -3.80 -1.45
N LYS A 66 14.39 -3.20 -2.64
CA LYS A 66 15.53 -2.50 -3.29
C LYS A 66 16.03 -1.31 -2.47
N ALA A 67 15.14 -0.62 -1.74
CA ALA A 67 15.49 0.50 -0.88
C ALA A 67 15.80 0.05 0.56
N PHE A 68 15.18 -1.04 1.00
CA PHE A 68 15.32 -1.57 2.36
C PHE A 68 15.64 -3.08 2.33
N PRO A 69 16.89 -3.47 1.99
CA PRO A 69 17.25 -4.87 1.76
C PRO A 69 17.20 -5.73 3.04
N GLU A 70 17.40 -5.11 4.20
CA GLU A 70 17.41 -5.78 5.51
C GLU A 70 16.00 -5.87 6.16
N MET A 71 14.98 -5.32 5.51
CA MET A 71 13.60 -5.35 6.03
C MET A 71 12.96 -6.71 5.75
N ASP A 72 12.35 -7.30 6.77
CA ASP A 72 11.52 -8.50 6.60
C ASP A 72 10.15 -8.14 6.05
N PHE A 73 9.61 -8.99 5.17
CA PHE A 73 8.29 -8.78 4.58
C PHE A 73 7.37 -9.95 4.90
N LYS A 74 6.13 -9.63 5.26
CA LYS A 74 5.05 -10.61 5.45
C LYS A 74 3.87 -10.23 4.55
N LEU A 75 3.48 -11.13 3.65
CA LEU A 75 2.39 -10.89 2.71
C LEU A 75 1.17 -11.74 3.09
N TYR A 76 0.00 -11.10 3.08
CA TYR A 76 -1.28 -11.73 3.42
C TYR A 76 -2.39 -11.29 2.47
N PRO A 77 -3.40 -12.12 2.22
CA PRO A 77 -4.65 -11.63 1.64
C PRO A 77 -5.33 -10.67 2.64
N LEU A 78 -5.88 -9.57 2.12
CA LEU A 78 -6.73 -8.67 2.91
C LEU A 78 -8.03 -9.41 3.27
N PRO A 79 -8.46 -9.43 4.54
CA PRO A 79 -9.69 -10.13 4.93
C PRO A 79 -10.89 -9.64 4.12
N ILE A 80 -11.78 -10.57 3.75
CA ILE A 80 -12.94 -10.30 2.87
C ILE A 80 -13.77 -9.12 3.39
N SER A 81 -13.97 -9.02 4.70
CA SER A 81 -14.71 -7.91 5.34
C SER A 81 -14.13 -6.53 5.03
N PHE A 82 -12.82 -6.41 4.79
CA PHE A 82 -12.17 -5.18 4.37
C PHE A 82 -12.10 -5.06 2.84
N ALA A 83 -11.78 -6.16 2.15
CA ALA A 83 -11.61 -6.17 0.69
C ALA A 83 -12.87 -5.72 -0.07
N VAL A 84 -14.06 -6.06 0.43
CA VAL A 84 -15.34 -5.63 -0.19
C VAL A 84 -15.56 -4.11 -0.14
N HIS A 85 -14.95 -3.41 0.83
CA HIS A 85 -15.05 -1.96 0.95
C HIS A 85 -13.90 -1.25 0.26
N ALA A 86 -12.68 -1.81 0.35
CA ALA A 86 -11.49 -1.21 -0.23
C ALA A 86 -11.43 -1.35 -1.76
N GLY A 87 -11.97 -2.45 -2.29
CA GLY A 87 -11.92 -2.78 -3.71
C GLY A 87 -10.67 -3.56 -4.11
N GLU A 88 -10.81 -4.30 -5.20
CA GLU A 88 -9.73 -5.09 -5.82
C GLU A 88 -8.52 -4.21 -6.19
N GLY A 89 -7.32 -4.76 -6.03
CA GLY A 89 -6.05 -4.06 -6.27
C GLY A 89 -5.60 -3.16 -5.11
N THR A 90 -6.35 -3.10 -4.01
CA THR A 90 -5.91 -2.40 -2.80
C THR A 90 -4.69 -3.08 -2.20
N ILE A 91 -3.67 -2.28 -1.89
CA ILE A 91 -2.54 -2.65 -1.03
C ILE A 91 -2.66 -1.89 0.28
N ALA A 92 -2.57 -2.62 1.39
CA ALA A 92 -2.43 -2.03 2.72
C ALA A 92 -1.09 -2.45 3.33
N ILE A 93 -0.50 -1.56 4.11
CA ILE A 93 0.74 -1.83 4.85
C ILE A 93 0.56 -1.51 6.33
N SER A 94 1.29 -2.23 7.17
CA SER A 94 1.39 -1.98 8.60
C SER A 94 2.79 -2.37 9.06
N TYR A 95 3.33 -1.60 9.98
CA TYR A 95 4.62 -1.81 10.61
C TYR A 95 4.62 -1.24 12.03
#